data_AF-A0A966K9W9-F1
#
_entry.id   AF-A0A966K9W9-F1
#
_cell.length_a   1.000
_cell.length_b   1.000
_cell.length_c   1.000
_cell.angle_alpha   90.00
_cell.angle_beta   90.00
_cell.angle_gamma   90.00
#
_symmetry.space_group_name_H-M   'P 1'
#
loop_
_entity.id
_entity.type
_entity.pdbx_description
1 polymer ?
#
loop_
_entity_poly.entity_id
_entity_poly.type
_entity_poly.pdbx_seq_one_letter_code
_entity_poly.pdbx_strand_id
1 'polypeptide(L)'
;MMTGSMVAIATPMHEDASLDYAALRSLLDWHVNEGTDAIVIVGTSGESPTVSVEEHCELIRVTVEHINGRIAVIAGTGGNSTREAIELTEYAKKVGADASLQVVPYYNKPTQEGMYAHFKTIAERVDLPVILYNVPGRTVADLANETTVRLAQVPGIIGIKDATGNLERGSLLLAELKHKQLNQFAVYSGDDLTALFLMLMGGHGNISVTANVAPRLMSELCKAAIAGDAKRAREIQYQLLAVHKLMFIEANPIPV
;
A
#
# COMPACT_ATOMS: atom_id res chain seq x y z
N MET A 1 -3.74 -10.09 10.39
CA MET A 1 -2.85 -8.99 9.97
C MET A 1 -2.23 -9.38 8.64
N MET A 2 -2.35 -8.54 7.61
CA MET A 2 -1.69 -8.76 6.32
C MET A 2 -0.18 -8.58 6.48
N THR A 3 0.64 -9.41 5.86
CA THR A 3 2.10 -9.41 6.02
C THR A 3 2.78 -9.82 4.71
N GLY A 4 4.04 -9.43 4.53
CA GLY A 4 4.87 -9.87 3.40
C GLY A 4 4.95 -8.88 2.24
N SER A 5 5.10 -9.40 1.03
CA SER A 5 5.26 -8.63 -0.21
C SER A 5 3.92 -8.37 -0.86
N MET A 6 3.54 -7.10 -0.91
CA MET A 6 2.27 -6.66 -1.50
C MET A 6 2.60 -5.78 -2.70
N VAL A 7 2.11 -6.10 -3.89
CA VAL A 7 2.43 -5.30 -5.08
C VAL A 7 1.51 -4.08 -5.16
N ALA A 8 2.09 -2.89 -5.36
CA ALA A 8 1.35 -1.72 -5.85
C ALA A 8 1.24 -1.85 -7.36
N ILE A 9 0.23 -2.59 -7.83
CA ILE A 9 0.16 -3.05 -9.21
C ILE A 9 -0.12 -1.89 -10.18
N ALA A 10 0.54 -1.91 -11.32
CA ALA A 10 0.23 -0.98 -12.42
C ALA A 10 -1.16 -1.27 -13.02
N THR A 11 -1.74 -0.27 -13.69
CA THR A 11 -3.00 -0.40 -14.43
C THR A 11 -2.68 -0.46 -15.92
N PRO A 12 -2.74 -1.64 -16.56
CA PRO A 12 -2.45 -1.75 -17.99
C PRO A 12 -3.48 -1.02 -18.84
N MET A 13 -3.00 -0.26 -19.83
CA MET A 13 -3.82 0.45 -20.80
C MET A 13 -3.33 0.16 -22.22
N HIS A 14 -4.25 0.20 -23.17
CA HIS A 14 -3.92 0.22 -24.59
C HIS A 14 -3.36 1.60 -25.01
N GLU A 15 -2.82 1.69 -26.23
CA GLU A 15 -2.26 2.96 -26.75
C GLU A 15 -3.27 4.10 -26.81
N ASP A 16 -4.57 3.77 -26.90
CA ASP A 16 -5.68 4.74 -26.88
C ASP A 16 -6.15 5.12 -25.46
N ALA A 17 -5.39 4.71 -24.43
CA ALA A 17 -5.67 4.87 -23.00
C ALA A 17 -6.89 4.09 -22.47
N SER A 18 -7.52 3.23 -23.28
CA SER A 18 -8.55 2.32 -22.76
C SER A 18 -7.94 1.22 -21.90
N LEU A 19 -8.66 0.78 -20.85
CA LEU A 19 -8.16 -0.23 -19.91
C LEU A 19 -7.97 -1.60 -20.57
N ASP A 20 -6.78 -2.19 -20.40
CA ASP A 20 -6.47 -3.55 -20.85
C ASP A 20 -6.73 -4.57 -19.74
N TYR A 21 -7.98 -5.00 -19.63
CA TYR A 21 -8.39 -6.00 -18.63
C TYR A 21 -7.74 -7.37 -18.83
N ALA A 22 -7.37 -7.73 -20.07
CA ALA A 22 -6.75 -9.02 -20.34
C ALA A 22 -5.31 -9.03 -19.78
N ALA A 23 -4.55 -7.96 -20.03
CA ALA A 23 -3.23 -7.78 -19.44
C ALA A 23 -3.30 -7.70 -17.91
N LEU A 24 -4.27 -6.97 -17.34
CA LEU A 24 -4.47 -6.92 -15.88
C LEU A 24 -4.65 -8.33 -15.30
N ARG A 25 -5.56 -9.15 -15.86
CA ARG A 25 -5.77 -10.53 -15.41
C ARG A 25 -4.51 -11.39 -15.49
N SER A 26 -3.74 -11.24 -16.58
CA SER A 26 -2.47 -11.93 -16.72
C SER A 26 -1.45 -11.53 -15.65
N LEU A 27 -1.35 -10.23 -15.31
CA LEU A 27 -0.49 -9.75 -14.24
C LEU A 27 -0.92 -10.30 -12.88
N LEU A 28 -2.22 -10.31 -12.60
CA LEU A 28 -2.78 -10.87 -11.36
C LEU A 28 -2.43 -12.36 -11.20
N ASP A 29 -2.58 -13.15 -12.26
CA ASP A 29 -2.21 -14.57 -12.23
C ASP A 29 -0.70 -14.77 -12.06
N TRP A 30 0.12 -13.93 -12.69
CA TRP A 30 1.57 -13.96 -12.50
C TRP A 30 1.97 -13.68 -11.05
N HIS A 31 1.37 -12.66 -10.41
CA HIS A 31 1.63 -12.37 -8.99
C HIS A 31 1.26 -13.53 -8.06
N VAL A 32 0.11 -14.16 -8.28
CA VAL A 32 -0.29 -15.35 -7.52
C VAL A 32 0.74 -16.47 -7.70
N ASN A 33 1.19 -16.74 -8.93
CA ASN A 33 2.15 -17.80 -9.23
C ASN A 33 3.56 -17.52 -8.69
N GLU A 34 3.96 -16.25 -8.62
CA GLU A 34 5.27 -15.83 -8.12
C GLU A 34 5.31 -15.63 -6.59
N GLY A 35 4.18 -15.84 -5.91
CA GLY A 35 4.11 -15.86 -4.45
C GLY A 35 3.99 -14.48 -3.81
N THR A 36 3.44 -13.49 -4.51
CA THR A 36 3.01 -12.21 -3.92
C THR A 36 1.93 -12.46 -2.86
N ASP A 37 2.00 -11.76 -1.73
CA ASP A 37 1.13 -11.99 -0.57
C ASP A 37 -0.19 -11.18 -0.63
N ALA A 38 -0.20 -10.02 -1.32
CA ALA A 38 -1.42 -9.26 -1.62
C ALA A 38 -1.28 -8.37 -2.87
N ILE A 39 -2.40 -8.04 -3.49
CA ILE A 39 -2.49 -7.04 -4.57
C ILE A 39 -3.00 -5.73 -3.99
N VAL A 40 -2.32 -4.62 -4.29
CA VAL A 40 -2.84 -3.27 -4.06
C VAL A 40 -3.22 -2.66 -5.40
N ILE A 41 -4.51 -2.65 -5.71
CA ILE A 41 -5.07 -2.17 -6.98
C ILE A 41 -5.45 -0.68 -6.88
N VAL A 42 -5.35 0.05 -7.99
CA VAL A 42 -5.71 1.48 -8.11
C VAL A 42 -5.12 2.36 -7.00
N GLY A 43 -3.89 2.05 -6.58
CA GLY A 43 -3.05 2.95 -5.80
C GLY A 43 -2.35 3.97 -6.71
N THR A 44 -1.32 4.65 -6.18
CA THR A 44 -0.53 5.62 -6.97
C THR A 44 0.16 4.97 -8.18
N SER A 45 0.70 3.76 -8.04
CA SER A 45 1.30 3.03 -9.16
C SER A 45 0.28 2.51 -10.17
N GLY A 46 -0.98 2.33 -9.74
CA GLY A 46 -2.10 2.00 -10.62
C GLY A 46 -2.79 3.24 -11.18
N GLU A 47 -2.12 4.40 -11.16
CA GLU A 47 -2.57 5.63 -11.80
C GLU A 47 -3.96 6.11 -11.35
N SER A 48 -4.27 5.94 -10.05
CA SER A 48 -5.55 6.36 -9.47
C SER A 48 -6.03 7.79 -9.82
N PRO A 49 -5.15 8.80 -10.06
CA PRO A 49 -5.61 10.14 -10.43
C PRO A 49 -6.13 10.29 -11.88
N THR A 50 -5.86 9.34 -12.78
CA THR A 50 -6.14 9.48 -14.22
C THR A 50 -7.19 8.51 -14.75
N VAL A 51 -7.63 7.55 -13.95
CA VAL A 51 -8.82 6.73 -14.24
C VAL A 51 -10.10 7.45 -13.78
N SER A 52 -11.20 7.28 -14.50
CA SER A 52 -12.51 7.77 -14.06
C SER A 52 -12.99 7.06 -12.79
N VAL A 53 -14.03 7.57 -12.12
CA VAL A 53 -14.62 6.90 -10.95
C VAL A 53 -15.20 5.53 -11.35
N GLU A 54 -15.81 5.45 -12.53
CA GLU A 54 -16.35 4.21 -13.09
C GLU A 54 -15.24 3.20 -13.39
N GLU A 55 -14.15 3.64 -14.01
CA GLU A 55 -12.97 2.82 -14.30
C GLU A 55 -12.28 2.35 -13.00
N HIS A 56 -12.13 3.24 -12.02
CA HIS A 56 -11.60 2.93 -10.71
C HIS A 56 -12.42 1.79 -10.06
N CYS A 57 -13.75 1.94 -10.01
CA CYS A 57 -14.66 0.94 -9.50
C CYS A 57 -14.50 -0.40 -10.24
N GLU A 58 -14.46 -0.35 -11.57
CA GLU A 58 -14.37 -1.55 -12.41
C GLU A 58 -13.03 -2.28 -12.21
N LEU A 59 -11.91 -1.57 -12.07
CA LEU A 59 -10.61 -2.16 -11.78
C LEU A 59 -10.60 -2.91 -10.44
N ILE A 60 -11.24 -2.36 -9.40
CA ILE A 60 -11.39 -3.06 -8.11
C ILE A 60 -12.22 -4.32 -8.29
N ARG A 61 -13.41 -4.21 -8.92
CA ARG A 61 -14.33 -5.34 -9.11
C ARG A 61 -13.66 -6.46 -9.90
N VAL A 62 -13.05 -6.13 -11.04
CA VAL A 62 -12.32 -7.07 -11.90
C VAL A 62 -11.21 -7.76 -11.12
N THR A 63 -10.44 -7.02 -10.32
CA THR A 63 -9.34 -7.58 -9.52
C THR A 63 -9.84 -8.53 -8.45
N VAL A 64 -10.86 -8.15 -7.68
CA VAL A 64 -11.45 -9.01 -6.63
C VAL A 64 -12.02 -10.28 -7.24
N GLU A 65 -12.82 -10.17 -8.30
CA GLU A 65 -13.42 -11.32 -8.98
C GLU A 65 -12.37 -12.24 -9.60
N HIS A 66 -11.32 -11.68 -10.20
CA HIS A 66 -10.26 -12.49 -10.80
C HIS A 66 -9.45 -13.22 -9.73
N ILE A 67 -9.02 -12.50 -8.69
CA ILE A 67 -8.21 -13.08 -7.60
C ILE A 67 -9.01 -14.15 -6.87
N ASN A 68 -10.32 -13.97 -6.68
CA ASN A 68 -11.23 -14.99 -6.15
C ASN A 68 -10.72 -15.63 -4.85
N GLY A 69 -10.23 -14.80 -3.93
CA GLY A 69 -9.73 -15.21 -2.61
C GLY A 69 -8.39 -15.96 -2.59
N ARG A 70 -7.66 -16.06 -3.72
CA ARG A 70 -6.34 -16.73 -3.77
C ARG A 70 -5.29 -16.01 -2.92
N ILE A 71 -5.30 -14.68 -2.95
CA ILE A 71 -4.51 -13.78 -2.11
C ILE A 71 -5.37 -12.56 -1.79
N ALA A 72 -4.94 -11.71 -0.85
CA ALA A 72 -5.75 -10.57 -0.46
C ALA A 72 -5.71 -9.43 -1.49
N VAL A 73 -6.79 -8.67 -1.60
CA VAL A 73 -6.93 -7.49 -2.47
C VAL A 73 -7.17 -6.24 -1.61
N ILE A 74 -6.25 -5.28 -1.72
CA ILE A 74 -6.32 -3.98 -1.07
C ILE A 74 -6.67 -2.94 -2.14
N ALA A 75 -7.78 -2.22 -1.96
CA ALA A 75 -8.21 -1.19 -2.91
C ALA A 75 -7.70 0.20 -2.51
N GLY A 76 -6.97 0.88 -3.40
CA GLY A 76 -6.62 2.28 -3.22
C GLY A 76 -7.85 3.17 -3.30
N THR A 77 -8.32 3.68 -2.17
CA THR A 77 -9.61 4.41 -2.07
C THR A 77 -9.47 5.73 -1.31
N GLY A 78 -8.24 6.21 -1.18
CA GLY A 78 -7.94 7.52 -0.63
C GLY A 78 -8.21 8.65 -1.63
N GLY A 79 -8.74 9.75 -1.11
CA GLY A 79 -8.98 10.98 -1.85
C GLY A 79 -8.75 12.18 -0.94
N ASN A 80 -8.55 13.36 -1.52
CA ASN A 80 -8.39 14.58 -0.73
C ASN A 80 -9.72 15.16 -0.20
N SER A 81 -10.84 14.55 -0.57
CA SER A 81 -12.18 14.77 -0.06
C SER A 81 -12.62 13.57 0.80
N THR A 82 -12.99 13.80 2.06
CA THR A 82 -13.48 12.73 2.95
C THR A 82 -14.71 12.03 2.39
N ARG A 83 -15.61 12.77 1.73
CA ARG A 83 -16.83 12.19 1.15
C ARG A 83 -16.50 11.23 0.00
N GLU A 84 -15.61 11.65 -0.89
CA GLU A 84 -15.18 10.84 -2.04
C GLU A 84 -14.47 9.56 -1.58
N ALA A 85 -13.57 9.68 -0.59
CA ALA A 85 -12.91 8.53 0.00
C ALA A 85 -13.92 7.53 0.59
N ILE A 86 -14.98 7.99 1.25
CA ILE A 86 -16.07 7.13 1.73
C ILE A 86 -16.78 6.43 0.58
N GLU A 87 -17.18 7.16 -0.47
CA GLU A 87 -17.90 6.59 -1.62
C GLU A 87 -17.10 5.48 -2.32
N LEU A 88 -15.80 5.69 -2.54
CA LEU A 88 -14.90 4.68 -3.12
C LEU A 88 -14.71 3.48 -2.18
N THR A 89 -14.59 3.73 -0.86
CA THR A 89 -14.42 2.66 0.14
C THR A 89 -15.69 1.81 0.28
N GLU A 90 -16.88 2.42 0.22
CA GLU A 90 -18.17 1.72 0.21
C GLU A 90 -18.27 0.80 -1.01
N TYR A 91 -17.87 1.28 -2.18
CA TYR A 91 -17.83 0.45 -3.38
C TYR A 91 -16.83 -0.71 -3.24
N ALA A 92 -15.60 -0.44 -2.79
CA ALA A 92 -14.58 -1.46 -2.57
C ALA A 92 -15.07 -2.57 -1.63
N LYS A 93 -15.74 -2.19 -0.52
CA LYS A 93 -16.39 -3.13 0.39
C LYS A 93 -17.47 -3.95 -0.34
N LYS A 94 -18.35 -3.30 -1.09
CA LYS A 94 -19.47 -3.93 -1.78
C LYS A 94 -19.01 -5.04 -2.75
N VAL A 95 -17.89 -4.83 -3.45
CA VAL A 95 -17.36 -5.81 -4.41
C VAL A 95 -16.42 -6.84 -3.77
N GLY A 96 -16.12 -6.73 -2.48
CA GLY A 96 -15.41 -7.75 -1.70
C GLY A 96 -13.89 -7.53 -1.57
N ALA A 97 -13.39 -6.29 -1.66
CA ALA A 97 -12.00 -6.02 -1.28
C ALA A 97 -11.76 -6.37 0.21
N ASP A 98 -10.54 -6.77 0.55
CA ASP A 98 -10.17 -7.19 1.91
C ASP A 98 -9.77 -6.01 2.81
N ALA A 99 -9.27 -4.93 2.19
CA ALA A 99 -8.91 -3.69 2.87
C ALA A 99 -8.92 -2.50 1.90
N SER A 100 -8.88 -1.29 2.46
CA SER A 100 -8.66 -0.04 1.75
C SER A 100 -7.28 0.54 2.06
N LEU A 101 -6.61 1.09 1.05
CA LEU A 101 -5.42 1.92 1.21
C LEU A 101 -5.80 3.41 1.08
N GLN A 102 -5.61 4.16 2.15
CA GLN A 102 -6.10 5.53 2.33
C GLN A 102 -4.93 6.52 2.39
N VAL A 103 -4.61 7.16 1.26
CA VAL A 103 -3.56 8.18 1.20
C VAL A 103 -3.95 9.44 1.97
N VAL A 104 -2.97 10.08 2.63
CA VAL A 104 -3.13 11.41 3.20
C VAL A 104 -3.70 12.37 2.15
N PRO A 105 -4.73 13.19 2.48
CA PRO A 105 -5.30 14.16 1.57
C PRO A 105 -4.22 15.04 0.93
N TYR A 106 -4.05 14.87 -0.37
CA TYR A 106 -3.07 15.58 -1.17
C TYR A 106 -3.59 16.96 -1.59
N TYR A 107 -2.66 17.87 -1.89
CA TYR A 107 -2.91 19.24 -2.38
C TYR A 107 -3.48 20.21 -1.33
N ASN A 108 -4.58 19.86 -0.65
CA ASN A 108 -5.31 20.77 0.25
C ASN A 108 -4.69 20.91 1.66
N LYS A 109 -3.63 20.15 1.99
CA LYS A 109 -2.78 20.31 3.18
C LYS A 109 -3.57 20.39 4.50
N PRO A 110 -4.35 19.36 4.86
CA PRO A 110 -5.07 19.34 6.13
C PRO A 110 -4.11 19.42 7.33
N THR A 111 -4.60 19.93 8.45
CA THR A 111 -3.88 19.86 9.73
C THR A 111 -3.82 18.42 10.24
N GLN A 112 -2.98 18.15 11.24
CA GLN A 112 -2.94 16.83 11.92
C GLN A 112 -4.32 16.41 12.45
N GLU A 113 -5.08 17.34 13.01
CA GLU A 113 -6.44 17.06 13.48
C GLU A 113 -7.41 16.82 12.31
N GLY A 114 -7.24 17.54 11.20
CA GLY A 114 -7.99 17.29 9.97
C GLY A 114 -7.73 15.89 9.41
N MET A 115 -6.47 15.44 9.38
CA MET A 115 -6.11 14.08 8.98
C MET A 115 -6.69 13.03 9.93
N TYR A 116 -6.60 13.25 11.24
CA TYR A 116 -7.20 12.37 12.24
C TYR A 116 -8.72 12.23 12.00
N ALA A 117 -9.44 13.35 11.88
CA ALA A 117 -10.87 13.35 11.66
C ALA A 117 -11.25 12.70 10.33
N HIS A 118 -10.49 12.95 9.26
CA HIS A 118 -10.70 12.35 7.94
C HIS A 118 -10.66 10.82 8.00
N PHE A 119 -9.55 10.23 8.46
CA PHE A 119 -9.40 8.78 8.51
C PHE A 119 -10.34 8.11 9.51
N LYS A 120 -10.54 8.73 10.68
CA LYS A 120 -11.51 8.23 11.67
C LYS A 120 -12.91 8.17 11.08
N THR A 121 -13.34 9.21 10.38
CA THR A 121 -14.68 9.25 9.76
C THR A 121 -14.84 8.14 8.72
N ILE A 122 -13.82 7.88 7.90
CA ILE A 122 -13.87 6.79 6.90
C ILE A 122 -14.03 5.43 7.60
N ALA A 123 -13.18 5.15 8.60
CA ALA A 123 -13.20 3.88 9.33
C ALA A 123 -14.52 3.65 10.11
N GLU A 124 -15.15 4.70 10.64
CA GLU A 124 -16.44 4.60 11.34
C GLU A 124 -17.63 4.42 10.39
N ARG A 125 -17.51 4.86 9.12
CA ARG A 125 -18.61 4.83 8.14
C ARG A 125 -18.60 3.57 7.29
N VAL A 126 -17.42 3.06 6.97
CA VAL A 126 -17.28 1.87 6.14
C VAL A 126 -16.53 0.81 6.92
N ASP A 127 -17.26 -0.26 7.27
CA ASP A 127 -16.70 -1.43 7.95
C ASP A 127 -15.89 -2.29 6.95
N LEU A 128 -14.77 -1.74 6.50
CA LEU A 128 -13.73 -2.37 5.69
C LEU A 128 -12.38 -1.96 6.31
N PRO A 129 -11.45 -2.88 6.57
CA PRO A 129 -10.16 -2.53 7.17
C PRO A 129 -9.43 -1.42 6.42
N VAL A 130 -8.92 -0.43 7.15
CA VAL A 130 -8.24 0.76 6.61
C VAL A 130 -6.73 0.65 6.88
N ILE A 131 -5.94 0.78 5.83
CA ILE A 131 -4.50 0.97 5.88
C ILE A 131 -4.22 2.42 5.50
N LEU A 132 -3.64 3.19 6.43
CA LEU A 132 -3.23 4.56 6.17
C LEU A 132 -2.07 4.60 5.17
N TYR A 133 -1.91 5.67 4.40
CA TYR A 133 -0.78 5.82 3.51
C TYR A 133 -0.16 7.22 3.60
N ASN A 134 1.05 7.29 4.16
CA ASN A 134 1.84 8.51 4.30
C ASN A 134 2.93 8.58 3.21
N VAL A 135 2.88 9.62 2.37
CA VAL A 135 3.85 9.89 1.28
C VAL A 135 4.02 11.39 1.05
N PRO A 136 4.64 12.12 2.01
CA PRO A 136 4.68 13.59 1.99
C PRO A 136 5.34 14.18 0.73
N GLY A 137 6.26 13.46 0.09
CA GLY A 137 6.86 13.86 -1.19
C GLY A 137 5.85 13.99 -2.35
N ARG A 138 4.65 13.41 -2.22
CA ARG A 138 3.56 13.53 -3.20
C ARG A 138 2.35 14.30 -2.64
N THR A 139 2.02 14.10 -1.38
CA THR A 139 0.81 14.69 -0.76
C THR A 139 1.00 16.12 -0.29
N VAL A 140 2.25 16.59 -0.18
CA VAL A 140 2.64 17.87 0.44
C VAL A 140 2.17 18.05 1.89
N ALA A 141 1.79 16.96 2.55
CA ALA A 141 1.39 16.87 3.95
C ALA A 141 1.91 15.56 4.56
N ASP A 142 2.56 15.66 5.73
CA ASP A 142 3.13 14.52 6.45
C ASP A 142 2.23 14.15 7.64
N LEU A 143 1.79 12.89 7.71
CA LEU A 143 1.05 12.37 8.87
C LEU A 143 2.03 12.09 10.01
N ALA A 144 1.95 12.80 11.13
CA ALA A 144 2.89 12.63 12.22
C ALA A 144 2.75 11.25 12.90
N ASN A 145 3.83 10.75 13.53
CA ASN A 145 3.79 9.49 14.29
C ASN A 145 2.75 9.57 15.42
N GLU A 146 2.67 10.71 16.12
CA GLU A 146 1.71 10.94 17.20
C GLU A 146 0.27 10.81 16.70
N THR A 147 -0.02 11.35 15.51
CA THR A 147 -1.34 11.22 14.87
C THR A 147 -1.60 9.79 14.41
N THR A 148 -0.58 9.11 13.88
CA THR A 148 -0.65 7.69 13.48
C THR A 148 -0.99 6.80 14.68
N VAL A 149 -0.36 7.03 15.83
CA VAL A 149 -0.60 6.29 17.08
C VAL A 149 -1.99 6.58 17.66
N ARG A 150 -2.52 7.80 17.49
CA ARG A 150 -3.94 8.09 17.80
C ARG A 150 -4.86 7.30 16.89
N LEU A 151 -4.58 7.25 15.58
CA LEU A 151 -5.39 6.51 14.61
C LEU A 151 -5.30 4.99 14.79
N ALA A 152 -4.17 4.46 15.26
CA ALA A 152 -3.99 3.04 15.58
C ALA A 152 -4.92 2.53 16.71
N GLN A 153 -5.55 3.44 17.46
CA GLN A 153 -6.55 3.11 18.47
C GLN A 153 -7.99 3.14 17.94
N VAL A 154 -8.20 3.57 16.70
CA VAL A 154 -9.53 3.63 16.06
C VAL A 154 -9.88 2.25 15.50
N PRO A 155 -11.00 1.62 15.90
CA PRO A 155 -11.44 0.36 15.33
C PRO A 155 -11.56 0.44 13.80
N GLY A 156 -11.10 -0.60 13.11
CA GLY A 156 -11.09 -0.66 11.64
C GLY A 156 -9.81 -0.10 11.01
N ILE A 157 -9.00 0.72 11.69
CA ILE A 157 -7.69 1.13 11.18
C ILE A 157 -6.64 0.10 11.59
N ILE A 158 -6.12 -0.65 10.62
CA ILE A 158 -5.30 -1.84 10.86
C ILE A 158 -3.81 -1.65 10.55
N GLY A 159 -3.41 -0.53 9.97
CA GLY A 159 -2.00 -0.27 9.72
C GLY A 159 -1.70 1.01 8.95
N ILE A 160 -0.43 1.18 8.61
CA ILE A 160 0.10 2.28 7.80
C ILE A 160 1.13 1.78 6.79
N LYS A 161 1.03 2.27 5.56
CA LYS A 161 2.10 2.31 4.56
C LYS A 161 2.87 3.62 4.76
N ASP A 162 4.11 3.55 5.20
CA ASP A 162 4.98 4.73 5.33
C ASP A 162 6.01 4.73 4.19
N ALA A 163 5.88 5.69 3.26
CA ALA A 163 6.75 5.85 2.10
C ALA A 163 7.75 7.01 2.26
N THR A 164 8.09 7.39 3.49
CA THR A 164 9.12 8.42 3.73
C THR A 164 10.54 7.92 3.47
N GLY A 165 10.76 6.59 3.54
CA GLY A 165 12.10 6.00 3.57
C GLY A 165 12.91 6.36 4.82
N ASN A 166 12.29 7.02 5.81
CA ASN A 166 12.96 7.46 7.02
C ASN A 166 12.93 6.37 8.09
N LEU A 167 14.06 5.67 8.25
CA LEU A 167 14.21 4.57 9.21
C LEU A 167 14.13 5.00 10.68
N GLU A 168 14.53 6.23 11.01
CA GLU A 168 14.39 6.77 12.37
C GLU A 168 12.90 6.91 12.71
N ARG A 169 12.13 7.55 11.83
CA ARG A 169 10.68 7.72 11.98
C ARG A 169 9.98 6.37 12.10
N GLY A 170 10.30 5.41 11.24
CA GLY A 170 9.71 4.07 11.28
C GLY A 170 10.05 3.31 12.58
N SER A 171 11.29 3.41 13.05
CA SER A 171 11.73 2.77 14.30
C SER A 171 11.04 3.38 15.53
N LEU A 172 10.90 4.71 15.56
CA LEU A 172 10.17 5.42 16.63
C LEU A 172 8.69 5.02 16.66
N LEU A 173 8.04 4.94 15.50
CA LEU A 173 6.63 4.51 15.41
C LEU A 173 6.45 3.09 15.93
N LEU A 174 7.29 2.14 15.50
CA LEU A 174 7.25 0.75 15.96
C LEU A 174 7.44 0.65 17.49
N ALA A 175 8.37 1.43 18.04
CA ALA A 175 8.60 1.47 19.49
C ALA A 175 7.39 2.01 20.26
N GLU A 176 6.76 3.09 19.77
CA GLU A 176 5.56 3.68 20.39
C GLU A 176 4.34 2.75 20.34
N LEU A 177 4.10 2.09 19.20
CA LEU A 177 3.03 1.11 19.05
C LEU A 177 3.21 -0.06 20.03
N LYS A 178 4.44 -0.58 20.16
CA LYS A 178 4.78 -1.63 21.12
C LYS A 178 4.57 -1.18 22.56
N HIS A 179 5.03 0.02 22.93
CA HIS A 179 4.87 0.57 24.27
C HIS A 179 3.38 0.72 24.65
N LYS A 180 2.54 1.13 23.70
CA LYS A 180 1.07 1.22 23.87
C LYS A 180 0.32 -0.11 23.68
N GLN A 181 1.04 -1.21 23.44
CA GLN A 181 0.47 -2.56 23.24
C GLN A 181 -0.50 -2.62 22.04
N LEU A 182 -0.29 -1.79 21.02
CA LEU A 182 -1.06 -1.75 19.78
C LEU A 182 -0.55 -2.77 18.76
N ASN A 183 -0.36 -4.02 19.21
CA ASN A 183 0.27 -5.11 18.43
C ASN A 183 -0.56 -5.58 17.22
N GLN A 184 -1.79 -5.08 17.06
CA GLN A 184 -2.66 -5.38 15.92
C GLN A 184 -2.53 -4.37 14.78
N PHE A 185 -1.75 -3.29 14.96
CA PHE A 185 -1.51 -2.28 13.96
C PHE A 185 -0.22 -2.58 13.18
N ALA A 186 -0.35 -2.80 11.87
CA ALA A 186 0.77 -3.12 11.00
C ALA A 186 1.48 -1.86 10.46
N VAL A 187 2.80 -1.96 10.30
CA VAL A 187 3.63 -0.92 9.67
C VAL A 187 4.28 -1.52 8.44
N TYR A 188 3.95 -1.00 7.27
CA TYR A 188 4.45 -1.44 5.97
C TYR A 188 5.37 -0.39 5.38
N SER A 189 6.43 -0.83 4.71
CA SER A 189 7.21 0.08 3.88
C SER A 189 6.39 0.47 2.66
N GLY A 190 6.50 1.74 2.27
CA GLY A 190 6.13 2.21 0.93
C GLY A 190 7.34 2.68 0.12
N ASP A 191 8.56 2.42 0.61
CA ASP A 191 9.83 2.69 -0.06
C ASP A 191 10.62 1.38 -0.22
N ASP A 192 10.84 0.95 -1.48
CA ASP A 192 11.47 -0.34 -1.76
C ASP A 192 12.93 -0.41 -1.30
N LEU A 193 13.67 0.70 -1.43
CA LEU A 193 15.09 0.73 -1.10
C LEU A 193 15.34 0.48 0.39
N THR A 194 14.46 0.98 1.24
CA THR A 194 14.59 0.87 2.70
C THR A 194 13.70 -0.19 3.35
N ALA A 195 12.83 -0.86 2.57
CA ALA A 195 11.86 -1.84 3.07
C ALA A 195 12.47 -2.96 3.93
N LEU A 196 13.62 -3.50 3.50
CA LEU A 196 14.37 -4.52 4.24
C LEU A 196 14.61 -4.09 5.69
N PHE A 197 15.14 -2.87 5.88
CA PHE A 197 15.54 -2.39 7.20
C PHE A 197 14.32 -2.17 8.10
N LEU A 198 13.23 -1.62 7.55
CA LEU A 198 12.00 -1.46 8.31
C LEU A 198 11.46 -2.82 8.80
N MET A 199 11.45 -3.84 7.94
CA MET A 199 11.00 -5.19 8.32
C MET A 199 11.90 -5.83 9.39
N LEU A 200 13.23 -5.67 9.28
CA LEU A 200 14.16 -6.14 10.33
C LEU A 200 13.95 -5.44 11.68
N MET A 201 13.39 -4.24 11.69
CA MET A 201 13.02 -3.51 12.91
C MET A 201 11.64 -3.90 13.48
N GLY A 202 10.89 -4.77 12.81
CA GLY A 202 9.54 -5.20 13.19
C GLY A 202 8.43 -4.67 12.29
N GLY A 203 8.76 -4.08 11.15
CA GLY A 203 7.80 -3.83 10.07
C GLY A 203 7.22 -5.14 9.52
N HIS A 204 6.00 -5.06 8.99
CA HIS A 204 5.18 -6.23 8.66
C HIS A 204 5.16 -6.55 7.16
N GLY A 205 5.84 -5.76 6.33
CA GLY A 205 5.86 -6.00 4.89
C GLY A 205 6.23 -4.77 4.08
N ASN A 206 6.06 -4.89 2.77
CA ASN A 206 6.33 -3.84 1.81
C ASN A 206 5.20 -3.77 0.77
N ILE A 207 4.62 -2.58 0.59
CA ILE A 207 3.72 -2.28 -0.53
C ILE A 207 4.58 -1.68 -1.66
N SER A 208 5.03 -2.56 -2.53
CA SER A 208 6.21 -2.43 -3.39
C SER A 208 5.89 -2.04 -4.82
N VAL A 209 6.74 -1.18 -5.41
CA VAL A 209 6.76 -0.94 -6.87
C VAL A 209 7.57 -2.02 -7.57
N THR A 210 8.74 -2.34 -7.04
CA THR A 210 9.68 -3.34 -7.58
C THR A 210 9.04 -4.72 -7.76
N ALA A 211 8.05 -5.05 -6.93
CA ALA A 211 7.28 -6.28 -7.06
C ALA A 211 6.57 -6.40 -8.42
N ASN A 212 6.27 -5.31 -9.15
CA ASN A 212 5.70 -5.37 -10.51
C ASN A 212 6.62 -6.04 -11.54
N VAL A 213 7.93 -6.11 -11.27
CA VAL A 213 8.90 -6.69 -12.23
C VAL A 213 9.73 -7.82 -11.62
N ALA A 214 9.79 -7.92 -10.28
CA ALA A 214 10.51 -8.95 -9.56
C ALA A 214 9.70 -9.53 -8.36
N PRO A 215 8.48 -10.03 -8.57
CA PRO A 215 7.57 -10.42 -7.49
C PRO A 215 8.12 -11.54 -6.60
N ARG A 216 8.73 -12.58 -7.18
CA ARG A 216 9.31 -13.69 -6.41
C ARG A 216 10.45 -13.26 -5.51
N LEU A 217 11.39 -12.46 -6.04
CA LEU A 217 12.50 -11.94 -5.24
C LEU A 217 12.01 -11.01 -4.14
N MET A 218 11.01 -10.15 -4.41
CA MET A 218 10.39 -9.32 -3.37
C MET A 218 9.67 -10.15 -2.30
N SER A 219 8.97 -11.21 -2.68
CA SER A 219 8.32 -12.17 -1.76
C SER A 219 9.35 -12.87 -0.87
N GLU A 220 10.42 -13.42 -1.46
CA GLU A 220 11.50 -14.07 -0.72
C GLU A 220 12.23 -13.09 0.21
N LEU A 221 12.45 -11.84 -0.23
CA LEU A 221 13.07 -10.80 0.59
C LEU A 221 12.21 -10.48 1.81
N CYS A 222 10.91 -10.25 1.62
CA CYS A 222 10.00 -9.95 2.72
C CYS A 222 9.92 -11.11 3.70
N LYS A 223 9.80 -12.35 3.21
CA LYS A 223 9.78 -13.57 4.05
C LYS A 223 11.06 -13.70 4.88
N ALA A 224 12.23 -13.53 4.27
CA ALA A 224 13.51 -13.60 4.97
C ALA A 224 13.66 -12.48 6.01
N ALA A 225 13.29 -11.25 5.66
CA ALA A 225 13.37 -10.10 6.56
C ALA A 225 12.47 -10.25 7.79
N ILE A 226 11.20 -10.63 7.58
CA ILE A 226 10.21 -10.83 8.65
C ILE A 226 10.60 -12.01 9.56
N ALA A 227 11.22 -13.06 9.01
CA ALA A 227 11.75 -14.17 9.77
C ALA A 227 13.04 -13.85 10.55
N GLY A 228 13.61 -12.64 10.37
CA GLY A 228 14.88 -12.24 10.98
C GLY A 228 16.13 -12.83 10.32
N ASP A 229 16.01 -13.46 9.15
CA ASP A 229 17.15 -13.95 8.38
C ASP A 229 17.81 -12.80 7.60
N ALA A 230 18.52 -11.95 8.35
CA ALA A 230 19.21 -10.79 7.82
C ALA A 230 20.26 -11.14 6.76
N LYS A 231 20.84 -12.36 6.78
CA LYS A 231 21.83 -12.78 5.79
C LYS A 231 21.15 -13.02 4.45
N ARG A 232 20.12 -13.86 4.41
CA ARG A 232 19.38 -14.16 3.17
C ARG A 232 18.70 -12.91 2.62
N ALA A 233 18.07 -12.13 3.49
CA ALA A 233 17.37 -10.92 3.06
C ALA A 233 18.32 -9.90 2.42
N ARG A 234 19.55 -9.74 2.97
CA ARG A 234 20.59 -8.89 2.38
C ARG A 234 21.10 -9.39 1.03
N GLU A 235 21.27 -10.70 0.86
CA GLU A 235 21.70 -11.29 -0.42
C GLU A 235 20.67 -11.02 -1.54
N ILE A 236 19.38 -11.07 -1.22
CA ILE A 236 18.31 -10.72 -2.18
C ILE A 236 18.26 -9.21 -2.41
N GLN A 237 18.36 -8.39 -1.36
CA GLN A 237 18.39 -6.92 -1.47
C GLN A 237 19.45 -6.47 -2.47
N TYR A 238 20.67 -7.03 -2.42
CA TYR A 238 21.74 -6.67 -3.36
C TYR A 238 21.44 -7.00 -4.82
N GLN A 239 20.63 -8.02 -5.09
CA GLN A 239 20.17 -8.31 -6.46
C GLN A 239 19.14 -7.28 -6.94
N LEU A 240 18.36 -6.71 -6.02
CA LEU A 240 17.25 -5.80 -6.32
C LEU A 240 17.65 -4.31 -6.32
N LEU A 241 18.77 -3.94 -5.72
CA LEU A 241 19.19 -2.53 -5.57
C LEU A 241 19.15 -1.73 -6.89
N ALA A 242 19.62 -2.32 -7.98
CA ALA A 242 19.59 -1.67 -9.29
C ALA A 242 18.16 -1.41 -9.76
N VAL A 243 17.28 -2.40 -9.61
CA VAL A 243 15.86 -2.30 -9.98
C VAL A 243 15.16 -1.27 -9.10
N HIS A 244 15.35 -1.31 -7.77
CA HIS A 244 14.82 -0.31 -6.85
C HIS A 244 15.16 1.11 -7.30
N LYS A 245 16.41 1.37 -7.71
CA LYS A 245 16.81 2.70 -8.16
C LYS A 245 16.17 3.08 -9.51
N LEU A 246 16.12 2.14 -10.46
CA LEU A 246 15.61 2.40 -11.80
C LEU A 246 14.09 2.63 -11.82
N MET A 247 13.34 1.96 -10.94
CA MET A 247 11.88 2.15 -10.81
C MET A 247 11.47 3.56 -10.36
N PHE A 248 12.43 4.41 -9.96
CA PHE A 248 12.20 5.79 -9.54
C PHE A 248 13.16 6.78 -10.23
N ILE A 249 13.73 6.43 -11.39
CA ILE A 249 14.54 7.37 -12.19
C ILE A 249 13.69 8.54 -12.71
N GLU A 250 12.41 8.28 -12.94
CA GLU A 250 11.34 9.25 -13.15
C GLU A 250 10.22 8.99 -12.13
N ALA A 251 9.17 9.81 -12.14
CA ALA A 251 8.04 9.62 -11.25
C ALA A 251 7.34 8.28 -11.56
N ASN A 252 7.41 7.32 -10.63
CA ASN A 252 6.58 6.11 -10.68
C ASN A 252 5.09 6.49 -10.86
N PRO A 253 4.37 5.85 -11.80
CA PRO A 253 4.71 4.57 -12.44
C PRO A 253 5.41 4.63 -13.81
N ILE A 254 5.91 5.78 -14.28
CA ILE A 254 6.52 5.89 -15.63
C ILE A 254 7.59 4.80 -15.93
N PRO A 255 8.50 4.44 -15.00
CA PRO A 255 9.51 3.43 -15.27
C PRO A 255 9.06 1.97 -15.17
N VAL A 256 7.83 1.70 -14.71
CA VAL A 256 7.27 0.34 -14.52
C VAL A 256 6.88 -0.24 -15.87
#